data_AF-A0A4D4KNN2-F1
#
_entry.id   AF-A0A4D4KNN2-F1
#
_cell.length_a   1.000
_cell.length_b   1.000
_cell.length_c   1.000
_cell.angle_alpha   90.00
_cell.angle_beta   90.00
_cell.angle_gamma   90.00
#
_symmetry.space_group_name_H-M   'P 1'
#
loop_
_entity.id
_entity.type
_entity.pdbx_description
1 polymer ?
#
loop_
_entity_poly.entity_id
_entity_poly.type
_entity_poly.pdbx_seq_one_letter_code
_entity_poly.pdbx_strand_id
1 'polypeptide(L)'
;MKPFGYERATDPQAAATLVADSTEAVYLAGGTNLVDLMKLGVTEPALLVDITGLPYDTVEHRPDGGVLIGALVPGSRLAGDLGIRERFPALAEALLSGASGQLRTVATTGGNLLQRTRCVYFQDVTKPCNKRRPETGCSAVQGLHRDLAVLGTSDFCVAGHPSDMAVAMAALDAVVHLRRVNGSPRTVPLNDFYLLPGDTPHRETVLQPGDLITGVELPPPPRAPP
;
A
#
# COMPACT_ATOMS: atom_id res chain seq x y z
N MET A 1 -12.71 -14.59 11.23
CA MET A 1 -12.39 -13.20 11.62
C MET A 1 -12.59 -13.07 13.12
N LYS A 2 -11.57 -12.63 13.86
CA LYS A 2 -11.67 -12.41 15.31
C LYS A 2 -12.47 -11.13 15.60
N PRO A 3 -13.09 -10.99 16.79
CA PRO A 3 -13.64 -9.70 17.22
C PRO A 3 -12.55 -8.62 17.28
N PHE A 4 -12.91 -7.39 16.93
CA PHE A 4 -12.02 -6.22 16.97
C PHE A 4 -12.81 -4.98 17.39
N GLY A 5 -12.12 -4.03 18.00
CA GLY A 5 -12.61 -2.67 18.17
C GLY A 5 -12.60 -1.91 16.85
N TYR A 6 -13.46 -0.91 16.74
CA TYR A 6 -13.52 -0.01 15.59
C TYR A 6 -13.55 1.42 16.10
N GLU A 7 -12.63 2.24 15.61
CA GLU A 7 -12.58 3.65 15.92
C GLU A 7 -12.46 4.46 14.64
N ARG A 8 -13.31 5.48 14.50
CA ARG A 8 -13.22 6.41 13.38
C ARG A 8 -12.36 7.60 13.80
N ALA A 9 -11.23 7.78 13.13
CA ALA A 9 -10.35 8.89 13.43
C ALA A 9 -10.98 10.23 13.03
N THR A 10 -10.90 11.20 13.93
CA THR A 10 -11.36 12.59 13.69
C THR A 10 -10.27 13.48 13.12
N ASP A 11 -9.01 13.14 13.38
CA ASP A 11 -7.85 13.86 12.88
C ASP A 11 -6.64 12.92 12.67
N PRO A 12 -5.68 13.32 11.83
CA PRO A 12 -4.54 12.47 11.49
C PRO A 12 -3.62 12.14 12.66
N GLN A 13 -3.54 13.04 13.66
CA GLN A 13 -2.66 12.86 14.81
C GLN A 13 -3.23 11.81 15.77
N ALA A 14 -4.53 11.89 16.06
CA ALA A 14 -5.23 10.87 16.85
C ALA A 14 -5.13 9.49 16.19
N ALA A 15 -5.33 9.41 14.87
CA ALA A 15 -5.16 8.15 14.12
C ALA A 15 -3.74 7.57 14.27
N ALA A 16 -2.72 8.43 14.16
CA ALA A 16 -1.31 8.04 14.30
C ALA A 16 -1.01 7.50 15.70
N THR A 17 -1.48 8.18 16.75
CA THR A 17 -1.29 7.76 18.13
C THR A 17 -1.96 6.41 18.41
N LEU A 18 -3.22 6.22 18.01
CA LEU A 18 -3.95 4.96 18.24
C LEU A 18 -3.24 3.74 17.63
N VAL A 19 -2.66 3.90 16.43
CA VAL A 19 -1.91 2.82 15.76
C VAL A 19 -0.50 2.66 16.34
N ALA A 20 0.13 3.72 16.84
CA ALA A 20 1.44 3.62 17.48
C ALA A 20 1.38 2.94 18.85
N ASP A 21 0.31 3.19 19.62
CA ASP A 21 0.16 2.71 21.00
C ASP A 21 -0.19 1.22 21.09
N SER A 22 -0.56 0.58 19.99
CA SER A 22 -0.88 -0.85 19.94
C SER A 22 -0.32 -1.52 18.70
N THR A 23 0.48 -2.57 18.90
CA THR A 23 0.95 -3.44 17.81
C THR A 23 -0.16 -4.22 17.12
N GLU A 24 -1.37 -4.22 17.69
CA GLU A 24 -2.55 -4.90 17.16
C GLU A 24 -3.57 -3.91 16.54
N ALA A 25 -3.24 -2.62 16.47
CA ALA A 25 -4.04 -1.61 15.79
C ALA A 25 -3.55 -1.42 14.35
N VAL A 26 -4.49 -1.29 13.40
CA VAL A 26 -4.18 -1.04 11.99
C VAL A 26 -5.14 -0.04 11.38
N TYR A 27 -4.67 0.73 10.40
CA TYR A 27 -5.53 1.62 9.63
C TYR A 27 -6.50 0.87 8.73
N LEU A 28 -7.73 1.37 8.65
CA LEU A 28 -8.74 0.95 7.68
C LEU A 28 -9.03 2.12 6.73
N ALA A 29 -8.76 1.88 5.44
CA ALA A 29 -9.22 2.73 4.33
C ALA A 29 -10.32 1.99 3.55
N GLY A 30 -10.10 1.71 2.26
CA GLY A 30 -11.05 0.97 1.41
C GLY A 30 -11.32 -0.49 1.80
N GLY A 31 -10.51 -1.08 2.68
CA GLY A 31 -10.68 -2.44 3.19
C GLY A 31 -10.47 -3.59 2.19
N THR A 32 -10.26 -3.31 0.90
CA THR A 32 -10.24 -4.32 -0.18
C THR A 32 -9.14 -5.37 -0.08
N ASN A 33 -8.04 -5.08 0.63
CA ASN A 33 -7.00 -6.05 0.96
C ASN A 33 -7.03 -6.45 2.44
N LEU A 34 -7.14 -5.49 3.36
CA LEU A 34 -7.12 -5.75 4.81
C LEU A 34 -8.25 -6.69 5.25
N VAL A 35 -9.50 -6.42 4.85
CA VAL A 35 -10.66 -7.21 5.29
C VAL A 35 -10.61 -8.63 4.70
N ASP A 36 -10.05 -8.79 3.50
CA ASP A 36 -9.78 -10.11 2.90
C ASP A 36 -8.79 -10.91 3.76
N LEU A 37 -7.65 -10.32 4.13
CA LEU A 37 -6.66 -10.96 5.00
C LEU A 37 -7.21 -11.26 6.41
N MET A 38 -8.13 -10.45 6.92
CA MET A 38 -8.82 -10.70 8.19
C MET A 38 -9.80 -11.88 8.10
N LYS A 39 -10.45 -12.09 6.95
CA LYS A 39 -11.32 -13.27 6.74
C LYS A 39 -10.49 -14.55 6.71
N LEU A 40 -9.33 -14.49 6.05
CA LEU A 40 -8.39 -15.61 5.96
C LEU A 40 -7.64 -15.90 7.27
N GLY A 41 -7.68 -14.99 8.26
CA GLY A 41 -6.92 -15.10 9.50
C GLY A 41 -5.43 -14.80 9.34
N VAL A 42 -5.03 -14.20 8.21
CA VAL A 42 -3.65 -13.77 7.96
C VAL A 42 -3.31 -12.51 8.75
N THR A 43 -4.31 -11.67 8.99
CA THR A 43 -4.17 -10.43 9.77
C THR A 43 -5.30 -10.39 10.80
N GLU A 44 -4.95 -10.25 12.07
CA GLU A 44 -5.89 -10.39 13.18
C GLU A 44 -5.76 -9.19 14.13
N PRO A 45 -6.09 -7.97 13.66
CA PRO A 45 -5.94 -6.78 14.49
C PRO A 45 -6.99 -6.78 15.60
N ALA A 46 -6.62 -6.25 16.77
CA ALA A 46 -7.53 -6.00 17.87
C ALA A 46 -8.31 -4.69 17.70
N LEU A 47 -7.80 -3.75 16.89
CA LEU A 47 -8.42 -2.45 16.62
C LEU A 47 -8.27 -2.06 15.15
N LEU A 48 -9.37 -1.65 14.52
CA LEU A 48 -9.38 -0.97 13.24
C LEU A 48 -9.57 0.53 13.44
N VAL A 49 -8.65 1.33 12.92
CA VAL A 49 -8.72 2.79 12.92
C VAL A 49 -9.15 3.24 11.52
N ASP A 50 -10.42 3.56 11.36
CA ASP A 50 -11.00 4.07 10.11
C ASP A 50 -10.53 5.50 9.84
N ILE A 51 -9.76 5.64 8.76
CA ILE A 51 -9.18 6.92 8.31
C ILE A 51 -9.95 7.54 7.13
N THR A 52 -11.05 6.93 6.67
CA THR A 52 -11.78 7.40 5.48
C THR A 52 -12.39 8.80 5.62
N GLY A 53 -12.51 9.32 6.85
CA GLY A 53 -12.96 10.70 7.11
C GLY A 53 -11.85 11.76 7.11
N LEU A 54 -10.58 11.38 6.94
CA LEU A 54 -9.46 12.33 6.96
C LEU A 54 -9.35 13.09 5.61
N PRO A 55 -8.79 14.32 5.61
CA PRO A 55 -8.78 15.20 4.43
C PRO A 55 -7.65 14.85 3.45
N TYR A 56 -7.59 13.60 3.01
CA TYR A 56 -6.56 13.09 2.09
C TYR A 56 -7.16 12.50 0.81
N ASP A 57 -8.31 13.02 0.37
CA ASP A 57 -9.12 12.49 -0.74
C ASP A 57 -9.07 13.36 -2.01
N THR A 58 -8.11 14.29 -2.09
CA THR A 58 -7.95 15.24 -3.19
C THR A 58 -6.83 14.88 -4.16
N VAL A 59 -6.96 15.34 -5.41
CA VAL A 59 -5.89 15.33 -6.42
C VAL A 59 -5.56 16.78 -6.72
N GLU A 60 -4.35 17.22 -6.38
CA GLU A 60 -3.90 18.60 -6.53
C GLU A 60 -2.87 18.69 -7.66
N HIS A 61 -3.31 19.19 -8.82
CA HIS A 61 -2.44 19.47 -9.96
C HIS A 61 -1.64 20.74 -9.71
N ARG A 62 -0.32 20.69 -9.88
CA ARG A 62 0.57 21.81 -9.61
C ARG A 62 0.94 22.58 -10.88
N PRO A 63 1.22 23.90 -10.78
CA PRO A 63 1.57 24.73 -11.94
C PRO A 63 2.83 24.29 -12.70
N ASP A 64 3.75 23.60 -12.02
CA ASP A 64 4.98 23.04 -12.62
C ASP A 64 4.73 21.79 -13.48
N GLY A 65 3.50 21.24 -13.44
CA GLY A 65 3.09 20.04 -14.16
C GLY A 65 3.02 18.78 -13.28
N GLY A 66 3.52 18.85 -12.03
CA GLY A 66 3.43 17.76 -11.06
C GLY A 66 2.01 17.58 -10.50
N VAL A 67 1.87 16.60 -9.61
CA VAL A 67 0.59 16.34 -8.92
C VAL A 67 0.83 15.78 -7.52
N LEU A 68 0.04 16.22 -6.55
CA LEU A 68 -0.08 15.60 -5.22
C LEU A 68 -1.40 14.84 -5.14
N ILE A 69 -1.31 13.53 -4.94
CA ILE A 69 -2.44 12.61 -4.86
C ILE A 69 -2.64 12.22 -3.40
N GLY A 70 -3.77 12.59 -2.81
CA GLY A 70 -4.10 12.22 -1.43
C GLY A 70 -4.21 10.70 -1.24
N ALA A 71 -3.80 10.22 -0.06
CA ALA A 71 -3.76 8.78 0.24
C ALA A 71 -5.12 8.08 0.22
N LEU A 72 -6.21 8.82 0.36
CA LEU A 72 -7.60 8.34 0.36
C LEU A 72 -8.30 8.54 -0.99
N VAL A 73 -7.62 9.08 -2.01
CA VAL A 73 -8.16 9.15 -3.37
C VAL A 73 -8.45 7.72 -3.87
N PRO A 74 -9.69 7.41 -4.27
CA PRO A 74 -10.02 6.11 -4.86
C PRO A 74 -9.37 5.89 -6.23
N GLY A 75 -9.01 4.66 -6.53
CA GLY A 75 -8.39 4.30 -7.81
C GLY A 75 -9.23 4.67 -9.03
N SER A 76 -10.56 4.57 -8.94
CA SER A 76 -11.47 4.97 -10.04
C SER A 76 -11.48 6.47 -10.28
N ARG A 77 -11.39 7.29 -9.21
CA ARG A 77 -11.27 8.74 -9.32
C ARG A 77 -9.95 9.12 -9.96
N LEU A 78 -8.86 8.49 -9.51
CA LEU A 78 -7.53 8.76 -10.03
C LEU A 78 -7.38 8.36 -11.51
N ALA A 79 -7.93 7.20 -11.90
CA ALA A 79 -7.94 6.76 -13.30
C ALA A 79 -8.82 7.64 -14.22
N GLY A 80 -9.87 8.25 -13.65
CA GLY A 80 -10.79 9.14 -14.38
C GLY A 80 -10.36 10.60 -14.46
N ASP A 81 -9.37 11.02 -13.67
CA ASP A 81 -8.88 12.40 -13.63
C ASP A 81 -8.23 12.79 -14.98
N LEU A 82 -8.69 13.88 -15.58
CA LEU A 82 -8.23 14.32 -16.90
C LEU A 82 -6.73 14.69 -16.89
N GLY A 83 -6.26 15.38 -15.85
CA GLY A 83 -4.86 15.77 -15.76
C GLY A 83 -3.93 14.57 -15.59
N ILE A 84 -4.37 13.53 -14.86
CA ILE A 84 -3.65 12.26 -14.76
C ILE A 84 -3.63 11.54 -16.11
N ARG A 85 -4.76 11.46 -16.81
CA ARG A 85 -4.83 10.79 -18.12
C ARG A 85 -3.98 11.47 -19.18
N GLU A 86 -3.90 12.79 -19.14
CA GLU A 86 -3.12 13.58 -20.11
C GLU A 86 -1.62 13.58 -19.79
N ARG A 87 -1.24 13.76 -18.52
CA ARG A 87 0.17 13.96 -18.12
C ARG A 87 0.86 12.70 -17.61
N PHE A 88 0.10 11.74 -17.08
CA PHE A 88 0.58 10.50 -16.49
C PHE A 88 -0.20 9.27 -17.00
N PRO A 89 -0.30 9.06 -18.33
CA PRO A 89 -1.15 8.02 -18.91
C PRO A 89 -0.80 6.60 -18.42
N ALA A 90 0.48 6.31 -18.17
CA ALA A 90 0.92 5.03 -17.62
C ALA A 90 0.29 4.72 -16.25
N LEU A 91 0.06 5.74 -15.40
CA LEU A 91 -0.62 5.56 -14.12
C LEU A 91 -2.11 5.25 -14.32
N ALA A 92 -2.78 5.95 -15.24
CA ALA A 92 -4.19 5.69 -15.55
C ALA A 92 -4.38 4.28 -16.12
N GLU A 93 -3.50 3.83 -17.02
CA GLU A 93 -3.53 2.49 -17.60
C GLU A 93 -3.30 1.41 -16.54
N ALA A 94 -2.28 1.57 -15.68
CA ALA A 94 -2.00 0.63 -14.60
C ALA A 94 -3.16 0.51 -13.60
N LEU A 95 -3.86 1.61 -13.32
CA LEU A 95 -5.07 1.57 -12.50
C LEU A 95 -6.19 0.79 -13.19
N LEU A 96 -6.37 0.94 -14.50
CA LEU A 96 -7.45 0.30 -15.25
C LEU A 96 -7.19 -1.19 -15.55
N SER A 97 -5.94 -1.61 -15.64
CA SER A 97 -5.55 -3.02 -15.85
C SER A 97 -5.77 -3.88 -14.60
N GLY A 98 -5.64 -3.29 -13.41
CA GLY A 98 -5.74 -4.01 -12.14
C GLY A 98 -7.17 -4.11 -11.59
N ALA A 99 -7.50 -5.27 -11.03
CA ALA A 99 -8.76 -5.53 -10.30
C ALA A 99 -10.06 -5.28 -11.11
N SER A 100 -11.19 -5.10 -10.41
CA SER A 100 -12.50 -4.79 -11.00
C SER A 100 -12.92 -3.33 -10.75
N GLY A 101 -13.91 -2.83 -11.50
CA GLY A 101 -14.45 -1.48 -11.29
C GLY A 101 -15.00 -1.24 -9.88
N GLN A 102 -15.60 -2.26 -9.27
CA GLN A 102 -16.09 -2.20 -7.89
C GLN A 102 -14.93 -2.03 -6.91
N LEU A 103 -13.87 -2.85 -7.05
CA LEU A 103 -12.70 -2.76 -6.18
C LEU A 103 -11.97 -1.42 -6.34
N ARG A 104 -11.83 -0.91 -7.57
CA ARG A 104 -11.20 0.39 -7.84
C ARG A 104 -11.95 1.57 -7.25
N THR A 105 -13.27 1.45 -7.08
CA THR A 105 -14.10 2.51 -6.49
C THR A 105 -13.89 2.66 -4.98
N VAL A 106 -13.48 1.60 -4.29
CA VAL A 106 -13.22 1.64 -2.84
C VAL A 106 -11.73 1.59 -2.49
N ALA A 107 -10.88 0.96 -3.30
CA ALA A 107 -9.44 0.91 -3.08
C ALA A 107 -8.83 2.32 -3.17
N THR A 108 -8.12 2.73 -2.12
CA THR A 108 -7.48 4.05 -2.04
C THR A 108 -6.02 3.98 -2.48
N THR A 109 -5.43 5.13 -2.81
CA THR A 109 -4.01 5.25 -3.19
C THR A 109 -3.08 4.66 -2.13
N GLY A 110 -3.21 5.07 -0.86
CA GLY A 110 -2.39 4.54 0.23
C GLY A 110 -2.63 3.06 0.50
N GLY A 111 -3.88 2.60 0.42
CA GLY A 111 -4.22 1.19 0.59
C GLY A 111 -3.70 0.29 -0.54
N ASN A 112 -3.64 0.82 -1.77
CA ASN A 112 -3.09 0.11 -2.92
C ASN A 112 -1.56 -0.06 -2.80
N LEU A 113 -0.85 0.97 -2.34
CA LEU A 113 0.60 0.88 -2.07
C LEU A 113 0.93 -0.12 -0.95
N LEU A 114 0.02 -0.33 0.00
CA LEU A 114 0.19 -1.24 1.14
C LEU A 114 -0.47 -2.61 0.96
N GLN A 115 -0.95 -2.94 -0.25
CA GLN A 115 -1.57 -4.24 -0.47
C GLN A 115 -0.53 -5.36 -0.38
N ARG A 116 -0.90 -6.46 0.29
CA ARG A 116 0.01 -7.58 0.50
C ARG A 116 -0.01 -8.59 -0.64
N THR A 117 1.04 -9.42 -0.69
CA THR A 117 1.25 -10.43 -1.74
C THR A 117 0.08 -11.41 -1.91
N ARG A 118 -0.05 -11.96 -3.12
CA ARG A 118 -1.02 -13.00 -3.49
C ARG A 118 -0.46 -14.42 -3.43
N CYS A 119 0.73 -14.60 -2.85
CA CYS A 119 1.29 -15.93 -2.63
C CYS A 119 0.31 -16.83 -1.88
N VAL A 120 -0.03 -17.99 -2.47
CA VAL A 120 -1.04 -18.90 -1.92
C VAL A 120 -0.66 -19.44 -0.53
N TYR A 121 0.63 -19.66 -0.27
CA TYR A 121 1.13 -20.10 1.03
C TYR A 121 1.13 -18.99 2.09
N PHE A 122 1.18 -17.73 1.67
CA PHE A 122 1.00 -16.59 2.56
C PHE A 122 -0.46 -16.48 3.00
N GLN A 123 -1.39 -16.74 2.08
CA GLN A 123 -2.84 -16.69 2.33
C GLN A 123 -3.38 -17.92 3.08
N ASP A 124 -2.79 -19.09 2.88
CA ASP A 124 -3.11 -20.29 3.66
C ASP A 124 -2.36 -20.30 5.00
N VAL A 125 -3.10 -20.02 6.08
CA VAL A 125 -2.55 -19.93 7.44
C VAL A 125 -1.98 -21.25 7.96
N THR A 126 -2.32 -22.39 7.33
CA THR A 126 -1.83 -23.72 7.72
C THR A 126 -0.44 -24.05 7.16
N LYS A 127 0.09 -23.22 6.25
CA LYS A 127 1.37 -23.47 5.56
C LYS A 127 2.53 -22.67 6.15
N PRO A 128 3.75 -23.23 6.24
CA PRO A 128 4.96 -22.46 6.58
C PRO A 128 5.15 -21.20 5.72
N CYS A 129 5.33 -20.04 6.35
CA CYS A 129 5.52 -18.76 5.67
C CYS A 129 6.24 -17.72 6.55
N ASN A 130 7.54 -17.50 6.30
CA ASN A 130 8.38 -16.49 6.98
C ASN A 130 7.80 -15.06 6.94
N LYS A 131 7.08 -14.69 5.88
CA LYS A 131 6.44 -13.38 5.72
C LYS A 131 5.24 -13.17 6.65
N ARG A 132 4.59 -14.26 7.08
CA ARG A 132 3.47 -14.23 8.05
C ARG A 132 3.97 -14.46 9.47
N ARG A 133 4.85 -15.45 9.65
CA ARG A 133 5.48 -15.79 10.93
C ARG A 133 6.95 -16.10 10.69
N PRO A 134 7.89 -15.28 11.18
CA PRO A 134 9.32 -15.52 11.04
C PRO A 134 9.73 -16.92 11.47
N GLU A 135 10.80 -17.44 10.88
CA GLU A 135 11.43 -18.74 11.21
C GLU A 135 10.55 -19.97 11.01
N THR A 136 9.43 -19.85 10.29
CA THR A 136 8.59 -21.00 9.94
C THR A 136 9.02 -21.68 8.63
N GLY A 137 9.77 -20.99 7.78
CA GLY A 137 10.17 -21.45 6.45
C GLY A 137 9.33 -20.82 5.32
N CYS A 138 9.75 -21.04 4.07
CA CYS A 138 9.02 -20.56 2.89
C CYS A 138 8.56 -21.74 2.02
N SER A 139 7.28 -22.11 2.13
CA SER A 139 6.70 -23.19 1.32
C SER A 139 6.77 -22.93 -0.19
N ALA A 140 6.86 -21.65 -0.59
CA ALA A 140 6.89 -21.28 -2.00
C ALA A 140 8.23 -21.60 -2.67
N VAL A 141 9.36 -21.50 -1.97
CA VAL A 141 10.71 -21.67 -2.58
C VAL A 141 10.86 -23.03 -3.25
N GLN A 142 10.40 -24.10 -2.61
CA GLN A 142 10.43 -25.47 -3.13
C GLN A 142 9.06 -25.96 -3.63
N GLY A 143 8.06 -25.06 -3.66
CA GLY A 143 6.67 -25.37 -3.98
C GLY A 143 6.19 -24.66 -5.24
N LEU A 144 4.89 -24.34 -5.26
CA LEU A 144 4.29 -23.59 -6.36
C LEU A 144 4.66 -22.11 -6.28
N HIS A 145 5.57 -21.66 -7.15
CA HIS A 145 5.98 -20.25 -7.22
C HIS A 145 5.94 -19.67 -8.64
N ARG A 146 5.17 -20.26 -9.56
CA ARG A 146 5.08 -19.82 -10.96
C ARG A 146 4.80 -18.32 -11.11
N ASP A 147 3.90 -17.78 -10.28
CA ASP A 147 3.44 -16.39 -10.36
C ASP A 147 4.15 -15.48 -9.33
N LEU A 148 5.30 -15.91 -8.80
CA LEU A 148 6.04 -15.18 -7.78
C LEU A 148 7.30 -14.52 -8.36
N ALA A 149 8.04 -13.80 -7.53
CA ALA A 149 9.14 -12.96 -7.99
C ALA A 149 10.33 -13.80 -8.48
N VAL A 150 10.98 -13.31 -9.54
CA VAL A 150 12.24 -13.85 -10.08
C VAL A 150 13.45 -12.95 -9.78
N LEU A 151 13.20 -11.70 -9.40
CA LEU A 151 14.22 -10.71 -9.02
C LEU A 151 13.95 -10.20 -7.60
N GLY A 152 15.02 -9.80 -6.90
CA GLY A 152 14.92 -9.25 -5.55
C GLY A 152 14.38 -10.25 -4.52
N THR A 153 14.62 -11.55 -4.74
CA THR A 153 14.17 -12.63 -3.85
C THR A 153 15.23 -12.96 -2.79
N SER A 154 14.90 -13.93 -1.92
CA SER A 154 15.79 -14.49 -0.92
C SER A 154 15.40 -15.95 -0.65
N ASP A 155 16.25 -16.69 0.06
CA ASP A 155 15.92 -18.02 0.58
C ASP A 155 14.71 -18.01 1.55
N PHE A 156 14.40 -16.84 2.13
CA PHE A 156 13.33 -16.69 3.10
C PHE A 156 11.98 -16.32 2.46
N CYS A 157 11.99 -15.72 1.27
CA CYS A 157 10.77 -15.34 0.57
C CYS A 157 11.01 -15.02 -0.91
N VAL A 158 10.13 -15.55 -1.77
CA VAL A 158 10.08 -15.28 -3.21
C VAL A 158 8.83 -14.49 -3.62
N ALA A 159 8.08 -13.92 -2.67
CA ALA A 159 6.82 -13.24 -2.96
C ALA A 159 7.01 -11.92 -3.74
N GLY A 160 6.21 -11.70 -4.80
CA GLY A 160 6.13 -10.42 -5.50
C GLY A 160 5.12 -9.45 -4.88
N HIS A 161 5.29 -8.16 -5.15
CA HIS A 161 4.31 -7.11 -4.86
C HIS A 161 3.27 -7.05 -6.00
N PRO A 162 1.96 -7.13 -5.71
CA PRO A 162 0.97 -7.36 -6.75
C PRO A 162 0.36 -6.07 -7.35
N SER A 163 0.86 -4.88 -6.99
CA SER A 163 0.27 -3.61 -7.43
C SER A 163 0.78 -3.17 -8.79
N ASP A 164 -0.12 -3.07 -9.77
CA ASP A 164 0.14 -2.38 -11.04
C ASP A 164 0.40 -0.88 -10.83
N MET A 165 -0.38 -0.25 -9.95
CA MET A 165 -0.27 1.19 -9.65
C MET A 165 1.10 1.55 -9.07
N ALA A 166 1.65 0.73 -8.18
CA ALA A 166 2.97 0.96 -7.58
C ALA A 166 4.08 0.88 -8.62
N VAL A 167 3.94 0.00 -9.64
CA VAL A 167 4.90 -0.07 -10.76
C VAL A 167 4.91 1.23 -11.55
N ALA A 168 3.73 1.74 -11.94
CA ALA A 168 3.63 3.00 -12.66
C ALA A 168 4.17 4.19 -11.83
N MET A 169 3.82 4.25 -10.54
CA MET A 169 4.32 5.29 -9.64
C MET A 169 5.84 5.23 -9.46
N ALA A 170 6.42 4.03 -9.35
CA ALA A 170 7.86 3.85 -9.19
C ALA A 170 8.62 4.30 -10.44
N ALA A 171 8.10 3.99 -11.63
CA ALA A 171 8.66 4.44 -12.90
C ALA A 171 8.52 5.96 -13.13
N LEU A 172 7.57 6.60 -12.45
CA LEU A 172 7.33 8.05 -12.49
C LEU A 172 8.04 8.80 -11.35
N ASP A 173 9.01 8.17 -10.67
CA ASP A 173 9.77 8.75 -9.55
C ASP A 173 8.88 9.30 -8.43
N ALA A 174 7.78 8.59 -8.14
CA ALA A 174 6.84 9.00 -7.10
C ALA A 174 7.51 9.14 -5.72
N VAL A 175 7.03 10.11 -4.94
CA VAL A 175 7.46 10.34 -3.56
C VAL A 175 6.27 10.14 -2.62
N VAL A 176 6.39 9.23 -1.67
CA VAL A 176 5.38 8.96 -0.64
C VAL A 176 5.50 10.00 0.46
N HIS A 177 4.41 10.70 0.75
CA HIS A 177 4.29 11.63 1.86
C HIS A 177 3.70 10.94 3.08
N LEU A 178 4.40 11.07 4.21
CA LEU A 178 4.07 10.44 5.48
C LEU A 178 3.92 11.50 6.57
N ARG A 179 3.05 11.20 7.52
CA ARG A 179 3.00 11.84 8.83
C ARG A 179 3.44 10.83 9.89
N ARG A 180 4.48 11.18 10.65
CA ARG A 180 4.92 10.37 11.79
C ARG A 180 3.98 10.53 12.98
N VAL A 181 4.05 9.60 13.93
CA VAL A 181 3.31 9.68 15.21
C VAL A 181 3.57 10.97 15.99
N ASN A 182 4.76 11.56 15.93
CA ASN A 182 5.04 12.84 16.60
C ASN A 182 4.54 14.06 15.80
N GLY A 183 3.88 13.82 14.67
CA GLY A 183 3.33 14.83 13.79
C GLY A 183 4.31 15.47 12.83
N SER A 184 5.58 15.07 12.81
CA SER A 184 6.54 15.53 11.80
C SER A 184 6.23 14.94 10.42
N PRO A 185 6.35 15.74 9.34
CA PRO A 185 6.27 15.21 7.98
C PRO A 185 7.53 14.41 7.64
N ARG A 186 7.39 13.42 6.77
CA ARG A 186 8.50 12.67 6.16
C ARG A 186 8.13 12.34 4.72
N THR A 187 9.07 12.50 3.81
CA THR A 187 8.94 12.03 2.44
C THR A 187 9.88 10.84 2.20
N VAL A 188 9.47 9.92 1.33
CA VAL A 188 10.25 8.74 0.94
C VAL A 188 10.07 8.51 -0.56
N PRO A 189 11.13 8.48 -1.38
CA PRO A 189 11.02 8.01 -2.76
C PRO A 189 10.39 6.62 -2.81
N LEU A 190 9.45 6.35 -3.73
CA LEU A 190 8.74 5.08 -3.76
C LEU A 190 9.69 3.89 -4.01
N ASN A 191 10.77 4.12 -4.75
CA ASN A 191 11.84 3.14 -4.95
C ASN A 191 12.59 2.75 -3.66
N ASP A 192 12.57 3.63 -2.65
CA ASP A 192 13.14 3.39 -1.31
C ASP A 192 12.07 3.00 -0.28
N PHE A 193 10.79 2.96 -0.68
CA PHE A 193 9.69 2.70 0.24
C PHE A 193 9.54 1.22 0.58
N TYR A 194 9.73 0.35 -0.41
CA TYR A 194 9.60 -1.10 -0.28
C TYR A 194 10.93 -1.74 0.10
N LEU A 195 10.89 -2.66 1.06
CA LEU A 195 12.07 -3.41 1.50
C LEU A 195 12.19 -4.72 0.71
N LEU A 196 13.40 -5.04 0.28
CA LEU A 196 13.71 -6.40 -0.19
C LEU A 196 13.54 -7.39 0.97
N PRO A 197 13.09 -8.64 0.70
CA PRO A 197 12.73 -9.59 1.74
C PRO A 197 13.90 -9.93 2.69
N GLY A 198 15.12 -10.08 2.15
CA GLY A 198 16.29 -10.48 2.94
C GLY A 198 16.00 -11.67 3.85
N ASP A 199 16.42 -11.58 5.11
CA ASP A 199 16.06 -12.50 6.20
C ASP A 199 14.81 -12.04 6.98
N THR A 200 14.26 -10.86 6.69
CA THR A 200 13.09 -10.28 7.38
C THR A 200 11.89 -10.05 6.47
N PRO A 201 11.35 -11.05 5.76
CA PRO A 201 10.28 -10.85 4.77
C PRO A 201 8.94 -10.41 5.36
N HIS A 202 8.80 -10.41 6.69
CA HIS A 202 7.65 -9.86 7.41
C HIS A 202 7.66 -8.32 7.47
N ARG A 203 8.80 -7.68 7.19
CA ARG A 203 8.95 -6.22 7.05
C ARG A 203 8.92 -5.87 5.57
N GLU A 204 7.89 -5.17 5.13
CA GLU A 204 7.63 -4.94 3.69
C GLU A 204 7.92 -3.50 3.26
N THR A 205 7.88 -2.54 4.20
CA THR A 205 8.07 -1.11 3.92
C THR A 205 8.92 -0.45 5.00
N VAL A 206 9.38 0.78 4.73
CA VAL A 206 10.13 1.61 5.69
C VAL A 206 9.28 2.29 6.76
N LEU A 207 7.96 2.03 6.77
CA LEU A 207 7.03 2.62 7.72
C LEU A 207 7.38 2.20 9.15
N GLN A 208 7.29 3.16 10.07
CA GLN A 208 7.35 2.92 11.50
C GLN A 208 5.94 2.75 12.07
N PRO A 209 5.78 2.17 13.28
CA PRO A 209 4.49 2.12 13.96
C PRO A 209 3.83 3.50 14.02
N GLY A 210 2.58 3.60 13.58
CA GLY A 210 1.81 4.83 13.51
C GLY A 210 2.17 5.81 12.38
N ASP A 211 3.12 5.50 11.50
CA ASP A 211 3.32 6.30 10.28
C ASP A 211 2.05 6.22 9.41
N LEU A 212 1.49 7.39 9.08
CA LEU A 212 0.31 7.51 8.22
C LEU A 212 0.72 8.06 6.85
N ILE A 213 0.41 7.34 5.77
CA ILE A 213 0.54 7.88 4.41
C ILE A 213 -0.52 8.95 4.22
N THR A 214 -0.09 10.18 3.89
CA THR A 214 -1.00 11.31 3.65
C THR A 214 -1.18 11.58 2.16
N GLY A 215 -0.22 11.21 1.33
CA GLY A 215 -0.33 11.33 -0.12
C GLY A 215 0.87 10.77 -0.87
N VAL A 216 0.82 10.89 -2.19
CA VAL A 216 1.87 10.52 -3.13
C VAL A 216 2.05 11.66 -4.11
N GLU A 217 3.27 12.13 -4.27
CA GLU A 217 3.63 13.17 -5.22
C GLU A 217 4.26 12.56 -6.45
N LEU A 218 3.87 13.04 -7.62
CA LEU A 218 4.55 12.77 -8.88
C LEU A 218 5.21 14.07 -9.38
N PRO A 219 6.50 14.04 -9.73
CA PRO A 219 7.16 15.17 -10.38
C PRO A 219 6.51 15.47 -11.74
N PRO A 220 6.75 16.66 -12.32
CA PRO A 220 6.31 16.93 -13.68
C PRO A 220 6.90 15.90 -14.65
N PRO A 221 6.11 15.38 -15.61
CA PRO A 221 6.61 14.41 -16.56
C PRO A 221 7.76 15.03 -17.37
N PRO A 222 8.77 14.23 -17.77
CA PRO A 222 9.83 14.72 -18.64
C PRO A 222 9.20 15.29 -19.92
N ARG A 223 9.73 16.42 -20.41
CA ARG A 223 9.27 17.00 -21.67
C ARG A 223 9.40 15.93 -22.75
N ALA A 224 8.29 15.65 -23.45
CA ALA A 224 8.34 14.79 -24.62
C ALA A 224 9.38 15.36 -25.59
N PRO A 225 10.29 14.53 -26.14
CA PRO A 225 11.16 15.00 -27.22
C PRO A 225 10.28 15.47 -28.40
N PRO A 226 10.74 16.50 -29.13
CA PRO A 226 9.99 17.08 -30.25
C PRO A 226 9.72 16.07 -31.38
#